data_AF-A0A426QM48-F1
#
_entry.id   AF-A0A426QM48-F1
#
_cell.length_a   1.000
_cell.length_b   1.000
_cell.length_c   1.000
_cell.angle_alpha   90.00
_cell.angle_beta   90.00
_cell.angle_gamma   90.00
#
_symmetry.space_group_name_H-M   'P 1'
#
loop_
_entity.id
_entity.type
_entity.pdbx_description
1 polymer ?
#
loop_
_entity_poly.entity_id
_entity_poly.type
_entity_poly.pdbx_seq_one_letter_code
_entity_poly.pdbx_strand_id
1 'polypeptide(L)'
;MSTFRSRCPHGFFCYFNVLKSIGGNCINFKGPCMHWLKRLRILVATTLLLPAGAGAIGSFNPSAAELSLLPPYCGPRAQRWGNDLDRPEVQRWRSVFGSDYFHMHHYCQGMLLLLRGDRQPLDSREATGEYEAALNNLEYMESRASSGFVLMPELYLKKGRVLLRLNRDHKALQAFRQAIELKRDYVPAYAALSDFYLDRGKPEPARKVLQQGLEIVPDAGILQRRLAEISRDQGNEATQAEEGTPAASEPAATEPPAAPDGNAAE
;
A
#
# COMPACT_ATOMS: atom_id res chain seq x y z
N MET A 1 26.94 -51.75 -18.76
CA MET A 1 28.19 -51.78 -19.56
C MET A 1 27.79 -51.48 -20.99
N SER A 2 28.26 -50.46 -21.70
CA SER A 2 29.61 -49.90 -21.72
C SER A 2 29.55 -48.38 -21.95
N THR A 3 30.48 -47.69 -21.31
CA THR A 3 30.73 -46.26 -21.45
C THR A 3 31.33 -45.94 -22.81
N PHE A 4 30.75 -45.00 -23.56
CA PHE A 4 31.48 -44.25 -24.57
C PHE A 4 31.33 -42.75 -24.28
N ARG A 5 32.48 -42.12 -24.04
CA ARG A 5 32.64 -40.72 -23.68
C ARG A 5 33.36 -40.06 -24.85
N SER A 6 32.68 -39.18 -25.58
CA SER A 6 33.32 -38.29 -26.56
C SER A 6 32.93 -36.85 -26.24
N ARG A 7 33.96 -36.06 -25.89
CA ARG A 7 33.92 -34.61 -25.63
C ARG A 7 33.65 -33.87 -26.93
N CYS A 8 32.69 -32.95 -26.91
CA CYS A 8 32.63 -31.81 -27.84
C CYS A 8 33.17 -30.55 -27.13
N PRO A 9 34.02 -29.73 -27.77
CA PRO A 9 34.41 -28.43 -27.24
C PRO A 9 33.30 -27.41 -27.52
N HIS A 10 32.88 -26.69 -26.49
CA HIS A 10 31.93 -25.56 -26.49
C HIS A 10 30.47 -25.87 -26.88
N GLY A 11 29.74 -26.52 -25.96
CA GLY A 11 28.29 -26.65 -25.99
C GLY A 11 27.57 -25.56 -25.20
N PHE A 12 27.29 -24.43 -25.85
CA PHE A 12 26.14 -23.60 -25.47
C PHE A 12 24.86 -24.35 -25.87
N PHE A 13 23.89 -24.42 -24.98
CA PHE A 13 22.57 -24.97 -25.23
C PHE A 13 21.81 -24.09 -26.23
N CYS A 14 21.56 -24.60 -27.44
CA CYS A 14 20.46 -24.09 -28.27
C CYS A 14 19.23 -24.96 -28.04
N TYR A 15 18.25 -24.42 -27.33
CA TYR A 15 16.88 -24.92 -27.35
C TYR A 15 16.32 -24.70 -28.76
N PHE A 16 16.18 -25.77 -29.54
CA PHE A 16 15.31 -25.75 -30.73
C PHE A 16 13.95 -26.31 -30.33
N ASN A 17 12.94 -25.44 -30.34
CA ASN A 17 11.55 -25.84 -30.42
C ASN A 17 11.31 -26.54 -31.76
N VAL A 18 10.68 -27.70 -31.68
CA VAL A 18 10.25 -28.52 -32.82
C VAL A 18 9.21 -27.74 -33.62
N LEU A 19 9.54 -27.32 -34.84
CA LEU A 19 8.56 -26.97 -35.86
C LEU A 19 8.96 -27.57 -37.21
N LYS A 20 8.16 -28.57 -37.59
CA LYS A 20 7.90 -29.16 -38.91
C LYS A 20 8.79 -28.70 -40.09
N SER A 21 9.51 -29.70 -40.59
CA SER A 21 9.93 -29.92 -41.97
C SER A 21 8.96 -29.36 -43.03
N ILE A 22 9.44 -28.44 -43.87
CA ILE A 22 9.10 -28.32 -45.29
C ILE A 22 10.38 -27.90 -46.03
N GLY A 23 10.71 -28.62 -47.10
CA GLY A 23 12.00 -28.57 -47.79
C GLY A 23 12.28 -27.31 -48.63
N GLY A 24 13.53 -27.19 -49.07
CA GLY A 24 13.91 -26.19 -50.08
C GLY A 24 15.40 -25.81 -50.06
N ASN A 25 16.17 -26.44 -50.96
CA ASN A 25 17.40 -25.99 -51.63
C ASN A 25 18.45 -25.13 -50.88
N CYS A 26 19.63 -25.72 -50.67
CA CYS A 26 20.89 -25.01 -50.52
C CYS A 26 21.34 -24.44 -51.88
N ILE A 27 21.42 -23.11 -51.99
CA ILE A 27 22.02 -22.44 -53.14
C ILE A 27 23.45 -22.03 -52.77
N ASN A 28 24.40 -22.62 -53.48
CA ASN A 28 25.84 -22.31 -53.45
C ASN A 28 26.08 -21.03 -54.28
N PHE A 29 26.69 -20.00 -53.71
CA PHE A 29 27.21 -18.86 -54.48
C PHE A 29 28.70 -18.69 -54.23
N LYS A 30 29.50 -19.03 -55.25
CA LYS A 30 30.90 -18.62 -55.39
C LYS A 30 30.92 -17.22 -56.01
N GLY A 31 31.64 -16.28 -55.38
CA GLY A 31 31.97 -14.97 -55.96
C GLY A 31 33.15 -14.32 -55.23
N PRO A 32 34.01 -13.52 -55.90
CA PRO A 32 35.45 -13.54 -55.68
C PRO A 32 36.02 -12.40 -54.82
N CYS A 33 37.31 -12.55 -54.50
CA CYS A 33 38.20 -11.69 -53.72
C CYS A 33 38.14 -10.18 -54.02
N MET A 34 37.99 -9.43 -52.92
CA MET A 34 38.80 -8.29 -52.47
C MET A 34 39.73 -7.61 -53.49
N HIS A 35 39.44 -6.35 -53.82
CA HIS A 35 40.32 -5.18 -53.68
C HIS A 35 39.61 -3.94 -54.23
N TRP A 36 39.54 -2.86 -53.43
CA TRP A 36 39.86 -1.47 -53.80
C TRP A 36 39.33 -0.52 -52.71
N LEU A 37 40.26 -0.06 -51.86
CA LEU A 37 40.09 1.15 -51.08
C LEU A 37 39.78 2.32 -52.03
N LYS A 38 38.74 3.11 -51.71
CA LYS A 38 38.80 4.58 -51.67
C LYS A 38 37.47 5.18 -51.20
N ARG A 39 37.54 5.74 -49.98
CA ARG A 39 37.00 7.06 -49.58
C ARG A 39 35.51 7.34 -49.83
N LEU A 40 34.69 7.23 -48.78
CA LEU A 40 33.91 8.36 -48.23
C LEU A 40 33.26 7.94 -46.89
N ARG A 41 33.83 8.35 -45.76
CA ARG A 41 33.19 8.20 -44.45
C ARG A 41 32.46 9.51 -44.16
N ILE A 42 31.17 9.58 -44.49
CA ILE A 42 30.29 10.59 -43.91
C ILE A 42 29.95 10.10 -42.51
N LEU A 43 30.61 10.68 -41.50
CA LEU A 43 30.22 10.54 -40.10
C LEU A 43 28.98 11.42 -39.89
N VAL A 44 27.79 10.87 -40.11
CA VAL A 44 26.59 11.42 -39.47
C VAL A 44 26.65 11.00 -38.02
N ALA A 45 27.14 11.90 -37.16
CA ALA A 45 27.01 11.75 -35.73
C ALA A 45 25.54 11.96 -35.37
N THR A 46 24.71 10.92 -35.50
CA THR A 46 23.46 10.83 -34.78
C THR A 46 23.83 10.71 -33.31
N THR A 47 23.80 11.84 -32.61
CA THR A 47 23.69 11.86 -31.16
C THR A 47 22.39 11.16 -30.81
N LEU A 48 22.44 9.85 -30.58
CA LEU A 48 21.43 9.18 -29.79
C LEU A 48 21.41 9.90 -28.44
N LEU A 49 20.47 10.83 -28.27
CA LEU A 49 19.97 11.16 -26.95
C LEU A 49 19.39 9.85 -26.41
N LEU A 50 20.23 9.06 -25.73
CA LEU A 50 19.70 8.10 -24.79
C LEU A 50 18.88 8.94 -23.80
N PRO A 51 17.58 8.68 -23.63
CA PRO A 51 16.87 9.28 -22.53
C PRO A 51 17.62 8.85 -21.27
N ALA A 52 18.15 9.82 -20.53
CA ALA A 52 18.57 9.65 -19.15
C ALA A 52 17.32 9.31 -18.33
N GLY A 53 16.88 8.07 -18.45
CA GLY A 53 15.62 7.56 -17.97
C GLY A 53 15.68 6.06 -17.74
N ALA A 54 16.87 5.50 -17.55
CA ALA A 54 17.01 4.31 -16.74
C ALA A 54 17.16 4.79 -15.30
N GLY A 55 16.03 5.01 -14.62
CA GLY A 55 16.05 5.17 -13.18
C GLY A 55 16.81 3.98 -12.62
N ALA A 56 17.98 4.23 -12.02
CA ALA A 56 18.69 3.20 -11.30
C ALA A 56 17.67 2.59 -10.33
N ILE A 57 17.41 1.30 -10.46
CA ILE A 57 16.63 0.56 -9.46
C ILE A 57 17.47 0.68 -8.19
N GLY A 58 17.17 1.70 -7.38
CA GLY A 58 17.91 1.99 -6.16
C GLY A 58 17.89 0.73 -5.34
N SER A 59 19.06 0.20 -5.00
CA SER A 59 19.16 -0.96 -4.14
C SER A 59 18.41 -0.66 -2.84
N PHE A 60 17.36 -1.42 -2.53
CA PHE A 60 16.61 -1.25 -1.29
C PHE A 60 17.55 -1.50 -0.09
N ASN A 61 17.91 -0.44 0.61
CA ASN A 61 18.85 -0.49 1.73
C ASN A 61 18.33 0.37 2.89
N PRO A 62 17.73 -0.24 3.93
CA PRO A 62 17.27 0.47 5.12
C PRO A 62 18.41 1.04 5.96
N SER A 63 18.21 2.22 6.54
CA SER A 63 19.09 2.77 7.59
C SER A 63 18.84 2.10 8.95
N ALA A 64 19.79 2.21 9.88
CA ALA A 64 19.60 1.72 11.24
C ALA A 64 18.40 2.38 11.96
N ALA A 65 18.16 3.68 11.69
CA ALA A 65 17.02 4.42 12.23
C ALA A 65 15.67 3.95 11.64
N GLU A 66 15.66 3.47 10.40
CA GLU A 66 14.47 2.86 9.82
C GLU A 66 14.20 1.47 10.41
N LEU A 67 15.26 0.66 10.57
CA LEU A 67 15.13 -0.68 11.15
C LEU A 67 14.65 -0.63 12.61
N SER A 68 14.99 0.41 13.37
CA SER A 68 14.53 0.55 14.76
C SER A 68 13.03 0.86 14.89
N LEU A 69 12.36 1.28 13.81
CA LEU A 69 10.92 1.49 13.76
C LEU A 69 10.14 0.20 13.44
N LEU A 70 10.83 -0.87 13.06
CA LEU A 70 10.22 -2.15 12.72
C LEU A 70 10.26 -3.12 13.89
N PRO A 71 9.33 -4.11 13.94
CA PRO A 71 9.43 -5.20 14.89
C PRO A 71 10.78 -5.93 14.78
N PRO A 72 11.32 -6.48 15.89
CA PRO A 72 12.64 -7.10 15.89
C PRO A 72 12.85 -8.22 14.85
N TYR A 73 11.79 -8.96 14.51
CA TYR A 73 11.83 -10.01 13.48
C TYR A 73 12.00 -9.46 12.07
N CYS A 74 11.76 -8.17 11.85
CA CYS A 74 12.00 -7.54 10.57
C CYS A 74 13.44 -7.11 10.36
N GLY A 75 14.27 -7.02 11.41
CA GLY A 75 15.68 -6.62 11.25
C GLY A 75 16.40 -7.42 10.16
N PRO A 76 16.44 -8.77 10.22
CA PRO A 76 17.09 -9.59 9.20
C PRO A 76 16.33 -9.71 7.88
N ARG A 77 15.08 -9.24 7.79
CA ARG A 77 14.20 -9.43 6.61
C ARG A 77 13.92 -8.15 5.85
N ALA A 78 14.01 -6.98 6.48
CA ALA A 78 13.86 -5.70 5.82
C ALA A 78 15.10 -5.32 4.99
N GLN A 79 16.26 -5.93 5.23
CA GLN A 79 17.51 -5.59 4.54
C GLN A 79 17.67 -6.31 3.19
N ARG A 80 18.77 -5.99 2.47
CA ARG A 80 19.15 -6.67 1.23
C ARG A 80 19.36 -8.17 1.48
N TRP A 81 18.69 -9.00 0.67
CA TRP A 81 18.73 -10.45 0.81
C TRP A 81 20.03 -11.07 0.25
N GLY A 82 20.55 -12.05 0.99
CA GLY A 82 21.64 -12.95 0.59
C GLY A 82 21.40 -14.36 1.17
N ASN A 83 22.36 -15.28 1.01
CA ASN A 83 22.30 -16.60 1.65
C ASN A 83 22.58 -16.48 3.16
N ASP A 84 21.59 -16.03 3.92
CA ASP A 84 21.69 -15.72 5.35
C ASP A 84 20.84 -16.64 6.24
N LEU A 85 20.29 -17.71 5.67
CA LEU A 85 19.39 -18.64 6.36
C LEU A 85 20.05 -19.33 7.55
N ASP A 86 21.39 -19.42 7.55
CA ASP A 86 22.18 -20.06 8.61
C ASP A 86 22.54 -19.10 9.76
N ARG A 87 22.23 -17.81 9.66
CA ARG A 87 22.53 -16.86 10.74
C ARG A 87 21.67 -17.18 11.97
N PRO A 88 22.24 -17.20 13.20
CA PRO A 88 21.49 -17.55 14.41
C PRO A 88 20.24 -16.68 14.64
N GLU A 89 20.32 -15.39 14.34
CA GLU A 89 19.19 -14.46 14.41
C GLU A 89 18.05 -14.82 13.43
N VAL A 90 18.38 -15.34 12.25
CA VAL A 90 17.41 -15.79 11.25
C VAL A 90 16.79 -17.11 11.67
N GLN A 91 17.60 -18.05 12.15
CA GLN A 91 17.11 -19.34 12.65
C GLN A 91 16.13 -19.17 13.82
N ARG A 92 16.41 -18.24 14.74
CA ARG A 92 15.49 -17.90 15.83
C ARG A 92 14.11 -17.51 15.34
N TRP A 93 14.01 -16.65 14.33
CA TRP A 93 12.70 -16.23 13.82
C TRP A 93 12.06 -17.28 12.92
N ARG A 94 12.86 -18.11 12.23
CA ARG A 94 12.34 -19.29 11.53
C ARG A 94 11.69 -20.30 12.47
N SER A 95 12.14 -20.42 13.72
CA SER A 95 11.46 -21.30 14.70
C SER A 95 10.11 -20.75 15.16
N VAL A 96 9.84 -19.46 14.96
CA VAL A 96 8.56 -18.80 15.31
C VAL A 96 7.60 -18.78 14.12
N PHE A 97 8.10 -18.39 12.95
CA PHE A 97 7.27 -18.17 11.75
C PHE A 97 7.36 -19.31 10.72
N GLY A 98 8.15 -20.35 11.00
CA GLY A 98 8.33 -21.47 10.09
C GLY A 98 8.93 -21.08 8.74
N SER A 99 8.48 -21.73 7.68
CA SER A 99 8.92 -21.46 6.30
C SER A 99 8.48 -20.08 5.80
N ASP A 100 7.40 -19.51 6.34
CA ASP A 100 6.89 -18.20 5.94
C ASP A 100 7.88 -17.07 6.21
N TYR A 101 8.78 -17.26 7.19
CA TYR A 101 9.85 -16.30 7.48
C TYR A 101 10.73 -15.99 6.26
N PHE A 102 10.85 -16.93 5.32
CA PHE A 102 11.55 -16.66 4.08
C PHE A 102 10.88 -15.55 3.27
N HIS A 103 9.55 -15.58 3.16
CA HIS A 103 8.76 -14.60 2.43
C HIS A 103 8.53 -13.29 3.22
N MET A 104 8.74 -13.30 4.53
CA MET A 104 8.57 -12.12 5.39
C MET A 104 9.45 -10.93 5.04
N HIS A 105 10.45 -11.07 4.17
CA HIS A 105 11.15 -9.89 3.64
C HIS A 105 10.20 -8.96 2.89
N HIS A 106 9.22 -9.49 2.14
CA HIS A 106 8.20 -8.67 1.52
C HIS A 106 7.29 -8.00 2.56
N TYR A 107 6.87 -8.71 3.61
CA TYR A 107 6.11 -8.10 4.71
C TYR A 107 6.85 -6.92 5.35
N CYS A 108 8.12 -7.15 5.74
CA CYS A 108 8.93 -6.17 6.43
C CYS A 108 9.34 -4.99 5.54
N GLN A 109 9.67 -5.24 4.27
CA GLN A 109 9.94 -4.20 3.29
C GLN A 109 8.66 -3.39 3.00
N GLY A 110 7.50 -4.05 2.90
CA GLY A 110 6.21 -3.38 2.71
C GLY A 110 5.87 -2.42 3.86
N MET A 111 6.11 -2.83 5.10
CA MET A 111 5.96 -1.94 6.26
C MET A 111 6.90 -0.73 6.21
N LEU A 112 8.16 -0.96 5.82
CA LEU A 112 9.13 0.12 5.73
C LEU A 112 8.82 1.10 4.60
N LEU A 113 8.39 0.61 3.45
CA LEU A 113 7.95 1.42 2.31
C LEU A 113 6.73 2.27 2.68
N LEU A 114 5.77 1.72 3.44
CA LEU A 114 4.67 2.51 4.02
C LEU A 114 5.20 3.66 4.89
N LEU A 115 6.15 3.38 5.80
CA LEU A 115 6.78 4.42 6.64
C LEU A 115 7.51 5.48 5.80
N ARG A 116 8.19 5.07 4.72
CA ARG A 116 8.88 6.00 3.81
C ARG A 116 7.89 6.90 3.10
N GLY A 117 6.81 6.34 2.58
CA GLY A 117 5.73 7.10 1.96
C GLY A 117 5.11 8.10 2.93
N ASP A 118 4.84 7.70 4.18
CA ASP A 118 4.28 8.57 5.23
C ASP A 118 5.20 9.75 5.60
N ARG A 119 6.51 9.69 5.28
CA ARG A 119 7.49 10.77 5.51
C ARG A 119 7.65 11.71 4.33
N GLN A 120 7.12 11.35 3.17
CA GLN A 120 7.15 12.23 1.99
C GLN A 120 6.04 13.29 2.10
N PRO A 121 6.13 14.39 1.34
CA PRO A 121 5.01 15.32 1.20
C PRO A 121 3.74 14.58 0.73
N LEU A 122 2.60 14.96 1.28
CA LEU A 122 1.31 14.40 0.89
C LEU A 122 1.09 14.56 -0.62
N ASP A 123 0.49 13.53 -1.23
CA ASP A 123 0.19 13.45 -2.66
C ASP A 123 1.40 13.59 -3.62
N SER A 124 2.63 13.50 -3.10
CA SER A 124 3.83 13.47 -3.93
C SER A 124 3.92 12.18 -4.77
N ARG A 125 4.60 12.29 -5.91
CA ARG A 125 4.91 11.15 -6.77
C ARG A 125 5.78 10.13 -6.04
N GLU A 126 6.70 10.62 -5.21
CA GLU A 126 7.57 9.83 -4.35
C GLU A 126 6.74 9.03 -3.35
N ALA A 127 5.83 9.68 -2.60
CA ALA A 127 4.93 8.99 -1.68
C ALA A 127 4.14 7.89 -2.40
N THR A 128 3.55 8.24 -3.55
CA THR A 128 2.77 7.29 -4.37
C THR A 128 3.61 6.08 -4.79
N GLY A 129 4.85 6.30 -5.24
CA GLY A 129 5.76 5.22 -5.61
C GLY A 129 6.09 4.28 -4.44
N GLU A 130 6.35 4.84 -3.26
CA GLU A 130 6.59 4.07 -2.03
C GLU A 130 5.36 3.25 -1.63
N TYR A 131 4.17 3.83 -1.70
CA TYR A 131 2.92 3.12 -1.37
C TYR A 131 2.59 2.00 -2.36
N GLU A 132 2.77 2.19 -3.66
CA GLU A 132 2.58 1.11 -4.65
C GLU A 132 3.59 -0.02 -4.42
N ALA A 133 4.85 0.31 -4.13
CA ALA A 133 5.86 -0.67 -3.79
C ALA A 133 5.50 -1.42 -2.49
N ALA A 134 4.99 -0.71 -1.48
CA ALA A 134 4.50 -1.31 -0.24
C ALA A 134 3.35 -2.30 -0.51
N LEU A 135 2.38 -1.91 -1.34
CA LEU A 135 1.24 -2.74 -1.69
C LEU A 135 1.68 -4.03 -2.39
N ASN A 136 2.54 -3.92 -3.41
CA ASN A 136 3.07 -5.07 -4.13
C ASN A 136 3.77 -6.07 -3.21
N ASN A 137 4.53 -5.57 -2.24
CA ASN A 137 5.19 -6.39 -1.23
C ASN A 137 4.20 -7.12 -0.32
N LEU A 138 3.19 -6.42 0.18
CA LEU A 138 2.17 -7.02 1.04
C LEU A 138 1.34 -8.06 0.28
N GLU A 139 1.01 -7.81 -0.99
CA GLU A 139 0.30 -8.75 -1.87
C GLU A 139 1.13 -9.99 -2.19
N TYR A 140 2.45 -9.83 -2.38
CA TYR A 140 3.33 -10.98 -2.51
C TYR A 140 3.26 -11.85 -1.24
N MET A 141 3.40 -11.26 -0.05
CA MET A 141 3.33 -12.01 1.19
C MET A 141 1.96 -12.70 1.35
N GLU A 142 0.87 -12.00 1.07
CA GLU A 142 -0.49 -12.56 1.08
C GLU A 142 -0.62 -13.79 0.17
N SER A 143 -0.03 -13.76 -1.03
CA SER A 143 -0.11 -14.87 -1.99
C SER A 143 0.78 -16.08 -1.65
N ARG A 144 1.75 -15.93 -0.76
CA ARG A 144 2.78 -16.94 -0.47
C ARG A 144 2.71 -17.49 0.95
N ALA A 145 2.14 -16.73 1.88
CA ALA A 145 2.00 -17.13 3.26
C ALA A 145 1.16 -18.41 3.37
N SER A 146 1.52 -19.27 4.32
CA SER A 146 0.67 -20.39 4.69
C SER A 146 -0.68 -19.90 5.26
N SER A 147 -1.71 -20.74 5.16
CA SER A 147 -3.08 -20.38 5.59
C SER A 147 -3.21 -20.05 7.08
N GLY A 148 -2.27 -20.51 7.92
CA GLY A 148 -2.22 -20.25 9.36
C GLY A 148 -1.23 -19.17 9.77
N PHE A 149 -0.69 -18.40 8.82
CA PHE A 149 0.36 -17.43 9.12
C PHE A 149 -0.12 -16.34 10.11
N VAL A 150 0.56 -16.25 11.25
CA VAL A 150 0.09 -15.50 12.42
C VAL A 150 0.00 -13.98 12.22
N LEU A 151 0.72 -13.42 11.24
CA LEU A 151 0.71 -11.99 10.98
C LEU A 151 -0.30 -11.58 9.89
N MET A 152 -1.13 -12.50 9.37
CA MET A 152 -2.13 -12.15 8.35
C MET A 152 -3.09 -11.01 8.77
N PRO A 153 -3.62 -10.95 10.02
CA PRO A 153 -4.42 -9.81 10.45
C PRO A 153 -3.66 -8.48 10.40
N GLU A 154 -2.38 -8.46 10.81
CA GLU A 154 -1.56 -7.26 10.73
C GLU A 154 -1.24 -6.90 9.27
N LEU A 155 -0.94 -7.88 8.43
CA LEU A 155 -0.71 -7.69 7.00
C LEU A 155 -1.90 -6.99 6.34
N TYR A 156 -3.13 -7.47 6.58
CA TYR A 156 -4.33 -6.85 6.04
C TYR A 156 -4.57 -5.44 6.60
N LEU A 157 -4.26 -5.20 7.88
CA LEU A 157 -4.27 -3.85 8.45
C LEU A 157 -3.28 -2.91 7.72
N LYS A 158 -2.04 -3.35 7.49
CA LYS A 158 -1.03 -2.55 6.77
C LYS A 158 -1.45 -2.33 5.31
N LYS A 159 -1.96 -3.37 4.65
CA LYS A 159 -2.48 -3.30 3.28
C LYS A 159 -3.62 -2.29 3.18
N GLY A 160 -4.55 -2.30 4.13
CA GLY A 160 -5.63 -1.31 4.22
C GLY A 160 -5.11 0.12 4.34
N ARG A 161 -4.13 0.37 5.22
CA ARG A 161 -3.49 1.70 5.35
C ARG A 161 -2.83 2.17 4.06
N VAL A 162 -2.05 1.30 3.40
CA VAL A 162 -1.43 1.60 2.10
C VAL A 162 -2.50 1.94 1.06
N LEU A 163 -3.59 1.17 1.02
CA LEU A 163 -4.70 1.42 0.09
C LEU A 163 -5.40 2.76 0.35
N LEU A 164 -5.53 3.20 1.60
CA LEU A 164 -6.02 4.55 1.92
C LEU A 164 -5.09 5.64 1.41
N ARG A 165 -3.77 5.48 1.58
CA ARG A 165 -2.78 6.41 1.05
C ARG A 165 -2.79 6.51 -0.48
N LEU A 166 -3.24 5.44 -1.15
CA LEU A 166 -3.45 5.39 -2.59
C LEU A 166 -4.86 5.82 -3.03
N ASN A 167 -5.69 6.34 -2.11
CA ASN A 167 -7.09 6.71 -2.38
C ASN A 167 -7.96 5.56 -2.91
N ARG A 168 -7.66 4.31 -2.52
CA ARG A 168 -8.38 3.08 -2.92
C ARG A 168 -9.33 2.60 -1.82
N ASP A 169 -10.25 3.47 -1.42
CA ASP A 169 -11.14 3.31 -0.26
C ASP A 169 -11.87 1.95 -0.18
N HIS A 170 -12.47 1.50 -1.28
CA HIS A 170 -13.23 0.25 -1.29
C HIS A 170 -12.34 -0.96 -0.94
N LYS A 171 -11.11 -1.00 -1.50
CA LYS A 171 -10.15 -2.07 -1.22
C LYS A 171 -9.61 -1.96 0.22
N ALA A 172 -9.41 -0.74 0.72
CA ALA A 172 -8.96 -0.53 2.10
C ALA A 172 -10.00 -1.05 3.11
N LEU A 173 -11.28 -0.76 2.90
CA LEU A 173 -12.39 -1.28 3.70
C LEU A 173 -12.40 -2.81 3.73
N GLN A 174 -12.25 -3.45 2.57
CA GLN A 174 -12.17 -4.91 2.48
C GLN A 174 -10.98 -5.46 3.26
N ALA A 175 -9.81 -4.81 3.16
CA ALA A 175 -8.63 -5.24 3.90
C ALA A 175 -8.83 -5.14 5.43
N PHE A 176 -9.41 -4.05 5.94
CA PHE A 176 -9.69 -3.95 7.38
C PHE A 176 -10.70 -5.00 7.86
N ARG A 177 -11.74 -5.28 7.07
CA ARG A 177 -12.71 -6.35 7.38
C ARG A 177 -12.04 -7.72 7.38
N GLN A 178 -11.19 -8.00 6.40
CA GLN A 178 -10.43 -9.25 6.35
C GLN A 178 -9.54 -9.43 7.59
N ALA A 179 -8.91 -8.36 8.08
CA ALA A 179 -8.14 -8.42 9.32
C ALA A 179 -9.00 -8.81 10.53
N ILE A 180 -10.22 -8.28 10.62
CA ILE A 180 -11.20 -8.61 11.68
C ILE A 180 -11.72 -10.05 11.52
N GLU A 181 -12.00 -10.49 10.30
CA GLU A 181 -12.50 -11.84 10.01
C GLU A 181 -11.46 -12.91 10.36
N LEU A 182 -10.18 -12.66 10.05
CA LEU A 182 -9.08 -13.55 10.40
C LEU A 182 -8.82 -13.61 11.91
N LYS A 183 -9.04 -12.49 12.60
CA LYS A 183 -8.84 -12.42 14.05
C LYS A 183 -9.81 -11.41 14.67
N ARG A 184 -10.90 -11.92 15.23
CA ARG A 184 -11.99 -11.11 15.79
C ARG A 184 -11.60 -10.27 17.01
N ASP A 185 -10.59 -10.66 17.76
CA ASP A 185 -10.01 -9.90 18.88
C ASP A 185 -8.88 -8.95 18.44
N TYR A 186 -8.66 -8.77 17.14
CA TYR A 186 -7.62 -7.88 16.62
C TYR A 186 -8.04 -6.40 16.66
N VAL A 187 -7.99 -5.84 17.86
CA VAL A 187 -8.34 -4.44 18.20
C VAL A 187 -7.81 -3.39 17.20
N PRO A 188 -6.56 -3.46 16.69
CA PRO A 188 -6.06 -2.45 15.75
C PRO A 188 -6.87 -2.30 14.46
N ALA A 189 -7.54 -3.36 13.98
CA ALA A 189 -8.35 -3.31 12.77
C ALA A 189 -9.68 -2.56 12.98
N TYR A 190 -10.31 -2.71 14.15
CA TYR A 190 -11.49 -1.91 14.52
C TYR A 190 -11.14 -0.42 14.62
N ALA A 191 -10.01 -0.10 15.24
CA ALA A 191 -9.54 1.29 15.34
C ALA A 191 -9.23 1.90 13.96
N ALA A 192 -8.60 1.15 13.05
CA ALA A 192 -8.32 1.65 11.70
C ALA A 192 -9.60 1.82 10.86
N LEU A 193 -10.57 0.92 11.02
CA LEU A 193 -11.86 1.01 10.34
C LEU A 193 -12.71 2.16 10.90
N SER A 194 -12.63 2.46 12.20
CA SER A 194 -13.26 3.65 12.77
C SER A 194 -12.61 4.94 12.24
N ASP A 195 -11.27 4.99 12.20
CA ASP A 195 -10.52 6.13 11.65
C ASP A 195 -10.95 6.41 10.20
N PHE A 196 -11.05 5.37 9.38
CA PHE A 196 -11.54 5.49 8.01
C PHE A 196 -12.92 6.17 7.94
N TYR A 197 -13.85 5.79 8.81
CA TYR A 197 -15.18 6.40 8.80
C TYR A 197 -15.16 7.85 9.29
N LEU A 198 -14.35 8.17 10.31
CA LEU A 198 -14.20 9.53 10.82
C LEU A 198 -13.58 10.47 9.78
N ASP A 199 -12.52 10.03 9.10
CA ASP A 199 -11.86 10.78 8.02
C ASP A 199 -12.81 11.07 6.84
N ARG A 200 -13.93 10.34 6.75
CA ARG A 200 -14.99 10.54 5.74
C ARG A 200 -16.23 11.23 6.29
N GLY A 201 -16.15 11.82 7.49
CA GLY A 201 -17.26 12.54 8.13
C GLY A 201 -18.44 11.63 8.50
N LYS A 202 -18.17 10.35 8.80
CA LYS A 202 -19.20 9.34 9.13
C LYS A 202 -19.04 8.84 10.59
N PRO A 203 -19.36 9.68 11.59
CA PRO A 203 -19.16 9.33 13.00
C PRO A 203 -20.04 8.15 13.46
N GLU A 204 -21.26 8.02 12.95
CA GLU A 204 -22.16 6.92 13.34
C GLU A 204 -21.67 5.53 12.90
N PRO A 205 -21.24 5.32 11.63
CA PRO A 205 -20.52 4.09 11.27
C PRO A 205 -19.27 3.83 12.10
N ALA A 206 -18.47 4.86 12.42
CA ALA A 206 -17.29 4.71 13.27
C ALA A 206 -17.66 4.21 14.68
N ARG A 207 -18.69 4.81 15.29
CA ARG A 207 -19.26 4.42 16.59
C ARG A 207 -19.67 2.94 16.60
N LYS A 208 -20.40 2.50 15.56
CA LYS A 208 -20.84 1.09 15.44
C LYS A 208 -19.67 0.12 15.38
N VAL A 209 -18.62 0.44 14.60
CA VAL A 209 -17.43 -0.40 14.50
C VAL A 209 -16.70 -0.50 15.85
N LEU A 210 -16.56 0.61 16.57
CA LEU A 210 -15.94 0.62 17.89
C LEU A 210 -16.74 -0.20 18.90
N GLN A 211 -18.06 -0.08 18.90
CA GLN A 211 -18.96 -0.88 19.74
C GLN A 211 -18.82 -2.37 19.43
N GLN A 212 -18.80 -2.77 18.16
CA GLN A 212 -18.56 -4.16 17.76
C GLN A 212 -17.22 -4.69 18.28
N GLY A 213 -16.15 -3.89 18.25
CA GLY A 213 -14.86 -4.29 18.81
C GLY A 213 -14.91 -4.45 20.33
N LEU A 214 -15.63 -3.56 21.03
CA LEU A 214 -15.81 -3.61 22.49
C LEU A 214 -16.72 -4.74 22.97
N GLU A 215 -17.65 -5.22 22.14
CA GLU A 215 -18.41 -6.44 22.43
C GLU A 215 -17.49 -7.68 22.51
N ILE A 216 -16.39 -7.70 21.76
CA ILE A 216 -15.42 -8.81 21.74
C ILE A 216 -14.30 -8.61 22.75
N VAL A 217 -13.81 -7.38 22.88
CA VAL A 217 -12.71 -7.01 23.79
C VAL A 217 -13.15 -5.81 24.65
N PRO A 218 -13.91 -6.06 25.74
CA PRO A 218 -14.53 -4.99 26.53
C PRO A 218 -13.55 -4.00 27.17
N ASP A 219 -12.34 -4.46 27.47
CA ASP A 219 -11.25 -3.70 28.11
C ASP A 219 -10.30 -3.04 27.10
N ALA A 220 -10.63 -3.04 25.80
CA ALA A 220 -9.84 -2.39 24.77
C ALA A 220 -9.85 -0.85 24.93
N GLY A 221 -8.96 -0.33 25.78
CA GLY A 221 -8.90 1.09 26.13
C GLY A 221 -8.70 2.04 24.94
N ILE A 222 -8.07 1.58 23.85
CA ILE A 222 -7.98 2.37 22.61
C ILE A 222 -9.36 2.57 21.95
N LEU A 223 -10.23 1.56 21.95
CA LEU A 223 -11.57 1.66 21.37
C LEU A 223 -12.49 2.50 22.27
N GLN A 224 -12.37 2.33 23.59
CA GLN A 224 -13.10 3.14 24.57
C GLN A 224 -12.78 4.63 24.43
N ARG A 225 -11.49 4.99 24.31
CA ARG A 225 -11.06 6.38 24.11
C ARG A 225 -11.64 6.99 22.84
N ARG A 226 -11.53 6.28 21.71
CA ARG A 226 -12.09 6.74 20.43
C ARG A 226 -13.61 6.92 20.47
N LEU A 227 -14.32 6.03 21.15
CA LEU A 227 -15.77 6.13 21.31
C LEU A 227 -16.17 7.35 22.16
N ALA A 228 -15.39 7.64 23.20
CA ALA A 228 -15.57 8.82 24.03
C ALA A 228 -15.29 10.11 23.25
N GLU A 229 -14.24 10.15 22.42
CA GLU A 229 -13.93 11.27 21.52
C GLU A 229 -15.12 11.58 20.60
N ILE A 230 -15.65 10.58 19.89
CA ILE A 230 -16.83 10.75 19.01
C ILE A 230 -18.04 11.31 19.78
N SER A 231 -18.27 10.83 21.01
CA SER A 231 -19.43 11.27 21.81
C SER A 231 -19.27 12.71 22.32
N ARG A 232 -18.04 13.14 22.62
CA ARG A 232 -17.75 14.52 23.00
C ARG A 232 -17.92 15.48 21.82
N ASP A 233 -17.42 15.11 20.65
CA ASP A 233 -17.49 15.96 19.45
C ASP A 233 -18.96 16.22 19.05
N GLN A 234 -19.81 15.19 19.06
CA GLN A 234 -21.25 15.35 18.81
C GLN A 234 -21.97 16.20 19.85
N GLY A 235 -21.57 16.10 21.13
CA GLY A 235 -22.11 16.95 22.19
C GLY A 235 -21.78 18.42 21.95
N ASN A 236 -20.54 18.71 21.55
CA ASN A 236 -20.10 20.07 21.25
C ASN A 236 -20.82 20.65 20.01
N GLU A 237 -21.00 19.85 18.96
CA GLU A 237 -21.75 20.26 17.77
C GLU A 237 -23.22 20.56 18.09
N ALA A 238 -23.86 19.75 18.93
CA ALA A 238 -25.23 20.00 19.38
C ALA A 238 -25.35 21.31 20.18
N THR A 239 -24.42 21.57 21.11
CA THR A 239 -24.40 22.83 21.88
C THR A 239 -24.19 24.05 20.97
N GLN A 240 -23.29 23.96 20.00
CA GLN A 240 -23.06 25.05 19.04
C GLN A 240 -24.26 25.30 18.12
N ALA A 241 -25.01 24.26 17.75
CA ALA A 241 -26.23 24.40 16.97
C ALA A 241 -27.34 25.11 17.77
N GLU A 242 -27.46 24.84 19.07
CA GLU A 242 -28.42 25.50 19.96
C GLU A 242 -28.07 26.98 20.21
N GLU A 243 -26.79 27.32 20.39
CA GLU A 243 -26.34 28.72 20.60
C GLU A 243 -26.32 29.55 19.31
N GLY A 244 -26.12 28.91 18.15
CA GLY A 244 -26.03 29.55 16.84
C GLY A 244 -27.38 29.81 16.14
N THR A 245 -28.49 29.36 16.71
CA THR A 245 -29.83 29.65 16.18
C THR A 245 -30.26 31.02 16.70
N PRO A 246 -30.36 32.08 15.88
CA PRO A 246 -30.89 33.35 16.36
C PRO A 246 -32.31 33.08 16.84
N ALA A 247 -32.59 33.39 18.11
CA ALA A 247 -33.95 33.38 18.62
C ALA A 247 -34.80 34.21 17.64
N ALA A 248 -35.71 33.55 16.92
CA ALA A 248 -36.65 34.24 16.06
C ALA A 248 -37.42 35.21 16.96
N SER A 249 -37.06 36.49 16.90
CA SER A 249 -37.77 37.54 17.61
C SER A 249 -39.19 37.52 17.08
N GLU A 250 -40.14 37.17 17.94
CA GLU A 250 -41.56 37.29 17.64
C GLU A 250 -41.83 38.69 17.06
N PRO A 251 -42.53 38.82 15.92
CA PRO A 251 -42.93 40.12 15.43
C PRO A 251 -43.87 40.73 16.47
N ALA A 252 -43.42 41.84 17.07
CA ALA A 252 -44.22 42.64 17.99
C ALA A 252 -45.57 42.96 17.34
N ALA A 253 -46.65 42.55 18.01
CA ALA A 253 -48.01 42.86 17.61
C ALA A 253 -48.19 44.38 17.56
N THR A 254 -48.25 44.93 16.36
CA THR A 254 -48.64 46.33 16.15
C THR A 254 -50.14 46.45 16.39
N GLU A 255 -50.52 47.18 17.43
CA GLU A 255 -51.88 47.67 17.66
C GLU A 255 -52.41 48.41 16.41
N PRO A 256 -53.69 48.21 16.04
CA PRO A 256 -54.30 48.96 14.95
C PRO A 256 -54.53 50.43 15.34
N PRO A 257 -54.36 51.39 14.41
CA PRO A 257 -54.54 52.80 14.70
C PRO A 257 -56.00 53.14 15.02
N ALA A 258 -56.18 53.94 16.07
CA ALA A 258 -57.47 54.51 16.47
C ALA A 258 -58.07 55.37 15.36
N ALA A 259 -59.36 55.21 15.12
CA ALA A 259 -60.14 56.01 14.18
C ALA A 259 -60.19 57.48 14.65
N PRO A 260 -60.10 58.47 13.74
CA PRO A 260 -60.28 59.86 14.11
C PRO A 260 -61.75 60.16 14.39
N ASP A 261 -61.98 60.75 15.57
CA ASP A 261 -63.25 61.30 16.00
C ASP A 261 -63.79 62.28 14.95
N GLY A 262 -65.06 62.08 14.60
CA GLY A 262 -65.81 63.06 13.85
C GLY A 262 -65.97 64.35 14.64
N ASN A 263 -65.76 65.48 13.99
CA ASN A 263 -66.45 66.69 14.40
C ASN A 263 -66.82 67.54 13.18
N ALA A 264 -68.12 67.85 13.11
CA ALA A 264 -68.73 68.80 12.22
C ALA A 264 -68.60 70.21 12.80
N ALA A 265 -68.43 71.23 11.96
CA ALA A 265 -69.10 72.53 12.08
C ALA A 265 -68.71 73.48 10.93
N GLU A 266 -69.75 73.99 10.28
CA GLU A 266 -69.93 75.25 9.53
C GLU A 266 -69.00 75.65 8.36
#